data_AF-A0A6S7IHR0-F1
#
_entry.id   AF-A0A6S7IHR0-F1
#
_cell.length_a   1.000
_cell.length_b   1.000
_cell.length_c   1.000
_cell.angle_alpha   90.00
_cell.angle_beta   90.00
_cell.angle_gamma   90.00
#
_symmetry.space_group_name_H-M   'P 1'
#
loop_
_entity.id
_entity.type
_entity.pdbx_description
1 polymer ?
#
loop_
_entity_poly.entity_id
_entity_poly.type
_entity_poly.pdbx_seq_one_letter_code
_entity_poly.pdbx_strand_id
1 'polypeptide(L)'
;MAIGIGEYNFQQLKKISSSESHVYTLSTFTELEKFISTLTASTCYEPCPAHLNETIITNVAKDTHQYFSYKVSESSNLEISVADLSGSTLVYVSRTNPHPYKYDNDISFDLSQQKKKIMVISARPTPDTKGKRSTNDELTRQIYVSVTSDTDSARFNIEAKECDPSNCTEGTNETPTPPIPISSGGIFTATKFVVLSFAMLRILFESYGI
;
A
#
# COMPACT_ATOMS: atom_id res chain seq x y z
N MET A 1 -8.99 18.11 17.80
CA MET A 1 -9.34 17.99 16.36
C MET A 1 -10.75 18.53 16.16
N ALA A 2 -11.06 19.15 15.01
CA ALA A 2 -12.41 19.60 14.67
C ALA A 2 -12.78 19.26 13.21
N ILE A 3 -14.03 18.86 12.94
CA ILE A 3 -14.54 18.51 11.61
C ILE A 3 -15.76 19.37 11.29
N GLY A 4 -15.76 20.05 10.15
CA GLY A 4 -16.92 20.76 9.59
C GLY A 4 -17.43 20.07 8.32
N ILE A 5 -18.74 19.97 8.15
CA ILE A 5 -19.37 19.32 6.99
C ILE A 5 -20.45 20.25 6.43
N GLY A 6 -20.40 20.53 5.12
CA GLY A 6 -21.37 21.41 4.47
C GLY A 6 -21.18 22.87 4.89
N GLU A 7 -22.26 23.52 5.35
CA GLU A 7 -22.17 24.88 5.89
C GLU A 7 -21.75 24.84 7.37
N TYR A 8 -20.46 25.09 7.63
CA TYR A 8 -19.87 25.11 8.97
C TYR A 8 -19.32 26.49 9.34
N ASN A 9 -19.17 26.74 10.64
CA ASN A 9 -18.52 27.95 11.14
C ASN A 9 -17.02 27.70 11.36
N PHE A 10 -16.20 28.13 10.42
CA PHE A 10 -14.74 27.92 10.46
C PHE A 10 -14.07 28.53 11.69
N GLN A 11 -14.55 29.69 12.17
CA GLN A 11 -14.02 30.36 13.36
C GLN A 11 -14.29 29.56 14.65
N GLN A 12 -15.43 28.86 14.71
CA GLN A 12 -15.72 27.97 15.82
C GLN A 12 -14.85 26.70 15.77
N LEU A 13 -14.67 26.12 14.58
CA LEU A 13 -13.82 24.94 14.40
C LEU A 13 -12.37 25.20 14.84
N LYS A 14 -11.81 26.36 14.51
CA LYS A 14 -10.47 26.76 14.98
C LYS A 14 -10.36 26.89 16.50
N LYS A 15 -11.43 27.36 17.17
CA LYS A 15 -11.42 27.55 18.63
C LYS A 15 -11.49 26.23 19.41
N ILE A 16 -12.10 25.21 18.83
CA ILE A 16 -12.27 23.90 19.47
C ILE A 16 -11.22 22.88 19.03
N SER A 17 -10.41 23.19 18.00
CA SER A 17 -9.31 22.34 17.57
C SER A 17 -8.05 22.55 18.42
N SER A 18 -7.26 21.50 18.57
CA SER A 18 -6.00 21.51 19.33
C SER A 18 -4.90 22.32 18.61
N SER A 19 -5.03 22.49 17.29
CA SER A 19 -4.25 23.39 16.44
C SER A 19 -4.98 23.63 15.12
N GLU A 20 -4.56 24.63 14.35
CA GLU A 20 -5.15 24.90 13.03
C GLU A 20 -4.90 23.77 12.02
N SER A 21 -3.79 23.05 12.15
CA SER A 21 -3.46 21.87 11.33
C SER A 21 -4.35 20.66 11.59
N HIS A 22 -5.23 20.71 12.62
CA HIS A 22 -6.17 19.65 12.99
C HIS A 22 -7.64 20.06 12.76
N VAL A 23 -7.87 20.99 11.83
CA VAL A 23 -9.21 21.37 11.34
C VAL A 23 -9.41 20.75 9.97
N TYR A 24 -10.48 19.95 9.84
CA TYR A 24 -10.84 19.31 8.58
C TYR A 24 -12.21 19.78 8.13
N THR A 25 -12.35 20.02 6.84
CA THR A 25 -13.57 20.56 6.24
C THR A 25 -13.99 19.72 5.06
N LEU A 26 -15.24 19.28 5.06
CA LEU A 26 -15.83 18.43 4.04
C LEU A 26 -17.05 19.13 3.43
N SER A 27 -17.30 18.90 2.16
CA SER A 27 -18.40 19.54 1.45
C SER A 27 -19.73 18.82 1.68
N THR A 28 -19.69 17.50 1.91
CA THR A 28 -20.88 16.64 2.05
C THR A 28 -20.67 15.51 3.06
N PHE A 29 -21.77 14.92 3.54
CA PHE A 29 -21.71 13.71 4.38
C PHE A 29 -21.19 12.47 3.64
N THR A 30 -21.28 12.43 2.31
CA THR A 30 -20.68 11.33 1.52
C THR A 30 -19.15 11.38 1.55
N GLU A 31 -18.57 12.57 1.63
CA GLU A 31 -17.13 12.74 1.86
C GLU A 31 -16.73 12.34 3.28
N LEU A 32 -17.66 12.38 4.24
CA LEU A 32 -17.40 11.96 5.62
C LEU A 32 -17.06 10.49 5.73
N GLU A 33 -17.67 9.59 4.96
CA GLU A 33 -17.33 8.16 5.06
C GLU A 33 -15.90 7.88 4.59
N LYS A 34 -15.49 8.51 3.48
CA LYS A 34 -14.11 8.48 2.99
C LYS A 34 -13.14 9.18 3.94
N PHE A 35 -13.59 10.25 4.59
CA PHE A 35 -12.80 10.97 5.57
C PHE A 35 -12.66 10.21 6.89
N ILE A 36 -13.71 9.57 7.41
CA ILE A 36 -13.67 8.72 8.61
C ILE A 36 -12.74 7.53 8.34
N SER A 37 -12.79 6.96 7.14
CA SER A 37 -11.88 5.90 6.76
C SER A 37 -10.42 6.38 6.79
N THR A 38 -10.15 7.59 6.29
CA THR A 38 -8.83 8.25 6.33
C THR A 38 -8.41 8.64 7.76
N LEU A 39 -9.36 9.12 8.56
CA LEU A 39 -9.13 9.66 9.90
C LEU A 39 -8.88 8.56 10.93
N THR A 40 -9.75 7.55 10.94
CA THR A 40 -9.59 6.35 11.79
C THR A 40 -8.22 5.72 11.54
N ALA A 41 -7.78 5.81 10.30
CA ALA A 41 -6.51 5.31 9.90
C ALA A 41 -5.35 6.24 10.36
N SER A 42 -5.47 7.57 10.19
CA SER A 42 -4.47 8.52 10.70
C SER A 42 -4.32 8.55 12.23
N THR A 43 -5.35 8.19 13.01
CA THR A 43 -5.30 8.27 14.48
C THR A 43 -4.95 6.96 15.18
N CYS A 44 -5.25 5.80 14.57
CA CYS A 44 -5.00 4.50 15.18
C CYS A 44 -3.89 3.70 14.49
N TYR A 45 -3.52 4.08 13.27
CA TYR A 45 -2.65 3.33 12.39
C TYR A 45 -1.63 4.23 11.68
N GLU A 46 -1.24 5.34 12.33
CA GLU A 46 -0.28 6.29 11.77
C GLU A 46 1.01 5.55 11.34
N PRO A 47 1.41 5.64 10.05
CA PRO A 47 2.60 4.97 9.57
C PRO A 47 3.85 5.45 10.29
N CYS A 48 4.62 4.53 10.86
CA CYS A 48 5.89 4.84 11.49
C CYS A 48 6.86 5.37 10.42
N PRO A 49 7.40 6.60 10.55
CA PRO A 49 8.45 7.07 9.66
C PRO A 49 9.67 6.14 9.76
N ALA A 50 10.13 5.65 8.61
CA ALA A 50 11.28 4.77 8.49
C ALA A 50 12.36 5.40 7.61
N HIS A 51 13.63 5.16 7.94
CA HIS A 51 14.74 5.70 7.16
C HIS A 51 15.15 4.74 6.03
N LEU A 52 15.63 5.32 4.93
CA LEU A 52 16.23 4.55 3.84
C LEU A 52 17.53 3.89 4.31
N ASN A 53 17.81 2.68 3.82
CA ASN A 53 18.95 1.84 4.18
C ASN A 53 19.02 1.45 5.67
N GLU A 54 17.91 1.60 6.39
CA GLU A 54 17.75 1.09 7.75
C GLU A 54 17.05 -0.27 7.70
N THR A 55 17.61 -1.25 8.42
CA THR A 55 16.95 -2.54 8.64
C THR A 55 16.14 -2.50 9.93
N ILE A 56 14.83 -2.57 9.82
CA ILE A 56 13.91 -2.65 10.96
C ILE A 56 13.55 -4.12 11.16
N ILE A 57 13.66 -4.62 12.40
CA ILE A 57 13.25 -5.99 12.76
C ILE A 57 12.09 -5.91 13.74
N THR A 58 10.97 -6.54 13.41
CA THR A 58 9.74 -6.40 14.20
C THR A 58 8.81 -7.61 14.06
N ASN A 59 7.75 -7.65 14.87
CA ASN A 59 6.76 -8.71 14.93
C ASN A 59 5.37 -8.18 14.59
N VAL A 60 4.60 -8.91 13.81
CA VAL A 60 3.19 -8.59 13.53
C VAL A 60 2.33 -9.82 13.81
N ALA A 61 1.21 -9.62 14.51
CA ALA A 61 0.24 -10.67 14.76
C ALA A 61 -0.73 -10.80 13.57
N LYS A 62 -1.38 -11.95 13.45
CA LYS A 62 -2.48 -12.12 12.49
C LYS A 62 -3.55 -11.05 12.69
N ASP A 63 -4.16 -10.61 11.60
CA ASP A 63 -5.21 -9.58 11.56
C ASP A 63 -4.78 -8.20 12.09
N THR A 64 -3.51 -8.04 12.46
CA THR A 64 -2.90 -6.74 12.80
C THR A 64 -1.96 -6.29 11.70
N HIS A 65 -1.61 -5.00 11.73
CA HIS A 65 -0.85 -4.38 10.66
C HIS A 65 0.24 -3.49 11.26
N GLN A 66 1.42 -3.54 10.66
CA GLN A 66 2.43 -2.51 10.85
C GLN A 66 2.50 -1.64 9.62
N TYR A 67 2.50 -0.33 9.85
CA TYR A 67 2.51 0.68 8.81
C TYR A 67 3.84 1.44 8.86
N PHE A 68 4.46 1.61 7.70
CA PHE A 68 5.72 2.35 7.52
C PHE A 68 5.52 3.45 6.50
N SER A 69 6.22 4.57 6.67
CA SER A 69 6.33 5.63 5.66
C SER A 69 7.79 5.91 5.31
N TYR A 70 8.08 5.99 4.02
CA TYR A 70 9.41 6.30 3.49
C TYR A 70 9.35 7.58 2.67
N LYS A 71 10.34 8.46 2.86
CA LYS A 71 10.54 9.64 2.01
C LYS A 71 11.50 9.30 0.88
N VAL A 72 11.08 9.55 -0.35
CA VAL A 72 11.77 9.10 -1.57
C VAL A 72 11.80 10.21 -2.61
N SER A 73 12.92 10.39 -3.29
CA SER A 73 13.05 11.34 -4.41
C SER A 73 12.09 10.99 -5.56
N GLU A 74 11.37 11.96 -6.12
CA GLU A 74 10.50 11.77 -7.29
C GLU A 74 11.27 11.26 -8.53
N SER A 75 12.60 11.44 -8.53
CA SER A 75 13.48 10.96 -9.59
C SER A 75 13.90 9.49 -9.44
N SER A 76 13.72 8.91 -8.25
CA SER A 76 14.11 7.55 -7.88
C SER A 76 12.90 6.61 -7.79
N ASN A 77 13.17 5.31 -7.80
CA ASN A 77 12.22 4.29 -7.35
C ASN A 77 12.60 3.86 -5.94
N LEU A 78 11.60 3.36 -5.19
CA LEU A 78 11.81 2.74 -3.89
C LEU A 78 11.81 1.22 -4.06
N GLU A 79 12.91 0.56 -3.69
CA GLU A 79 12.98 -0.89 -3.53
C GLU A 79 12.80 -1.24 -2.06
N ILE A 80 11.76 -2.01 -1.75
CA ILE A 80 11.42 -2.51 -0.43
C ILE A 80 11.75 -4.00 -0.39
N SER A 81 12.56 -4.42 0.57
CA SER A 81 12.90 -5.81 0.84
C SER A 81 12.34 -6.23 2.18
N VAL A 82 11.47 -7.25 2.19
CA VAL A 82 10.93 -7.87 3.39
C VAL A 82 11.40 -9.32 3.46
N ALA A 83 12.09 -9.70 4.54
CA ALA A 83 12.46 -11.09 4.80
C ALA A 83 11.77 -11.65 6.04
N ASP A 84 11.05 -12.74 5.86
CA ASP A 84 10.38 -13.46 6.93
C ASP A 84 11.40 -14.26 7.74
N LEU A 85 11.60 -13.89 9.00
CA LEU A 85 12.48 -14.59 9.95
C LEU A 85 11.74 -15.73 10.65
N SER A 86 10.44 -15.56 10.91
CA SER A 86 9.53 -16.59 11.37
C SER A 86 8.10 -16.28 10.94
N GLY A 87 7.26 -17.31 10.78
CA GLY A 87 5.92 -17.13 10.22
C GLY A 87 5.98 -16.70 8.74
N SER A 88 4.88 -16.18 8.24
CA SER A 88 4.77 -15.64 6.89
C SER A 88 4.06 -14.30 6.89
N THR A 89 4.53 -13.38 6.03
CA THR A 89 3.95 -12.04 5.88
C THR A 89 3.26 -11.83 4.54
N LEU A 90 2.34 -10.88 4.50
CA LEU A 90 1.80 -10.24 3.29
C LEU A 90 2.21 -8.77 3.32
N VAL A 91 2.49 -8.18 2.15
CA VAL A 91 3.01 -6.81 2.05
C VAL A 91 2.23 -6.02 1.00
N TYR A 92 1.86 -4.79 1.35
CA TYR A 92 1.11 -3.88 0.49
C TYR A 92 1.77 -2.51 0.48
N VAL A 93 1.81 -1.87 -0.69
CA VAL A 93 2.50 -0.59 -0.89
C VAL A 93 1.58 0.40 -1.59
N SER A 94 1.60 1.66 -1.18
CA SER A 94 0.88 2.74 -1.86
C SER A 94 1.62 4.08 -1.87
N ARG A 95 1.43 4.84 -2.95
CA ARG A 95 1.88 6.22 -3.15
C ARG A 95 0.96 7.25 -2.48
N THR A 96 -0.31 6.92 -2.28
CA THR A 96 -1.35 7.89 -1.90
C THR A 96 -2.07 7.52 -0.62
N ASN A 97 -2.17 6.23 -0.31
CA ASN A 97 -2.91 5.73 0.83
C ASN A 97 -1.96 5.33 1.97
N PRO A 98 -2.04 5.97 3.15
CA PRO A 98 -1.25 5.57 4.32
C PRO A 98 -1.59 4.18 4.85
N HIS A 99 -2.66 3.53 4.37
CA HIS A 99 -3.14 2.25 4.86
C HIS A 99 -3.41 1.28 3.69
N PRO A 100 -2.36 0.85 2.98
CA PRO A 100 -2.50 0.15 1.70
C PRO A 100 -3.25 -1.19 1.79
N TYR A 101 -3.27 -1.84 2.96
CA TYR A 101 -4.08 -3.04 3.16
C TYR A 101 -5.60 -2.81 3.11
N LYS A 102 -6.10 -1.73 3.72
CA LYS A 102 -7.52 -1.62 4.09
C LYS A 102 -8.42 -1.08 2.97
N TYR A 103 -7.89 -0.21 2.13
CA TYR A 103 -8.69 0.53 1.14
C TYR A 103 -8.23 0.23 -0.27
N ASP A 104 -6.97 0.55 -0.56
CA ASP A 104 -6.39 0.45 -1.89
C ASP A 104 -4.86 0.41 -1.79
N ASN A 105 -4.23 -0.33 -2.68
CA ASN A 105 -2.78 -0.42 -2.83
C ASN A 105 -2.38 -0.32 -4.30
N ASP A 106 -1.17 0.17 -4.53
CA ASP A 106 -0.58 0.19 -5.85
C ASP A 106 0.01 -1.18 -6.23
N ILE A 107 0.66 -1.82 -5.25
CA ILE A 107 1.35 -3.10 -5.41
C ILE A 107 1.12 -3.93 -4.16
N SER A 108 0.76 -5.21 -4.33
CA SER A 108 0.68 -6.21 -3.28
C SER A 108 1.68 -7.33 -3.53
N PHE A 109 2.05 -8.01 -2.45
CA PHE A 109 2.79 -9.26 -2.48
C PHE A 109 2.01 -10.26 -1.61
N ASP A 110 1.22 -11.10 -2.27
CA ASP A 110 0.22 -11.94 -1.62
C ASP A 110 0.68 -13.40 -1.41
N LEU A 111 1.75 -13.84 -2.10
CA LEU A 111 2.33 -15.17 -1.93
C LEU A 111 3.17 -15.25 -0.63
N SER A 112 2.47 -15.47 0.48
CA SER A 112 3.03 -15.59 1.84
C SER A 112 4.10 -16.69 2.00
N GLN A 113 4.12 -17.69 1.10
CA GLN A 113 5.08 -18.79 1.12
C GLN A 113 6.50 -18.32 0.77
N GLN A 114 6.63 -17.24 0.00
CA GLN A 114 7.94 -16.71 -0.39
C GLN A 114 8.55 -15.90 0.76
N LYS A 115 9.66 -16.41 1.31
CA LYS A 115 10.31 -15.81 2.49
C LYS A 115 11.01 -14.48 2.21
N LYS A 116 11.45 -14.24 0.98
CA LYS A 116 12.08 -12.97 0.57
C LYS A 116 11.22 -12.26 -0.46
N LYS A 117 10.69 -11.10 -0.10
CA LYS A 117 9.79 -10.28 -0.90
C LYS A 117 10.52 -9.01 -1.28
N ILE A 118 10.56 -8.71 -2.57
CA ILE A 118 11.13 -7.51 -3.14
C ILE A 118 10.02 -6.82 -3.92
N MET A 119 9.73 -5.59 -3.55
CA MET A 119 8.73 -4.74 -4.19
C MET A 119 9.40 -3.45 -4.62
N VAL A 120 9.21 -3.05 -5.87
CA VAL A 120 9.74 -1.79 -6.40
C VAL A 120 8.56 -0.92 -6.80
N ILE A 121 8.53 0.32 -6.34
CA ILE A 121 7.49 1.29 -6.69
C ILE A 121 8.11 2.62 -7.11
N SER A 122 7.58 3.24 -8.17
CA SER A 122 8.02 4.58 -8.55
C SER A 122 7.47 5.64 -7.60
N ALA A 123 8.31 6.60 -7.23
CA ALA A 123 7.86 7.79 -6.48
C ALA A 123 7.15 8.81 -7.39
N ARG A 124 7.15 8.59 -8.71
CA ARG A 124 6.55 9.49 -9.69
C ARG A 124 5.03 9.55 -9.52
N PRO A 125 4.43 10.75 -9.66
CA PRO A 125 2.97 10.87 -9.76
C PRO A 125 2.43 10.04 -10.91
N THR A 126 1.36 9.30 -10.65
CA THR A 126 0.45 8.89 -11.72
C THR A 126 -0.14 10.15 -12.39
N PRO A 127 -0.45 10.12 -13.69
CA PRO A 127 -0.80 11.30 -14.49
C PRO A 127 -1.92 12.19 -13.93
N ASP A 128 -2.77 11.64 -13.06
CA ASP A 128 -3.95 12.31 -12.51
C ASP A 128 -3.64 13.29 -11.37
N THR A 129 -2.41 13.33 -10.85
CA THR A 129 -2.05 14.21 -9.71
C THR A 129 -1.08 15.31 -10.12
N LYS A 130 -1.52 16.26 -10.96
CA LYS A 130 -0.74 17.46 -11.30
C LYS A 130 -0.84 18.52 -10.20
N GLY A 131 0.03 18.43 -9.21
CA GLY A 131 0.33 19.54 -8.30
C GLY A 131 1.12 20.66 -9.01
N LYS A 132 0.87 21.92 -8.64
CA LYS A 132 1.59 23.09 -9.17
C LYS A 132 3.08 23.01 -8.82
N ARG A 133 3.94 23.16 -9.83
CA ARG A 133 5.40 23.26 -9.72
C ARG A 133 5.80 24.36 -8.73
N SER A 134 6.66 24.00 -7.77
CA SER A 134 7.52 24.93 -7.03
C SER A 134 8.98 24.56 -7.24
N THR A 135 9.83 25.57 -7.20
CA THR A 135 11.24 25.64 -7.59
C THR A 135 12.21 24.83 -6.73
N ASN A 136 13.21 24.23 -7.39
CA ASN A 136 14.59 23.89 -6.95
C ASN A 136 14.86 23.12 -5.65
N ASP A 137 13.86 22.65 -4.92
CA ASP A 137 14.07 21.61 -3.91
C ASP A 137 13.89 20.23 -4.54
N GLU A 138 14.73 19.27 -4.16
CA GLU A 138 14.56 17.87 -4.53
C GLU A 138 13.18 17.41 -4.04
N LEU A 139 12.25 17.25 -4.98
CA LEU A 139 10.88 16.87 -4.69
C LEU A 139 10.90 15.45 -4.13
N THR A 140 10.60 15.33 -2.84
CA THR A 140 10.45 14.04 -2.17
C THR A 140 8.98 13.74 -1.94
N ARG A 141 8.65 12.45 -1.95
CA ARG A 141 7.30 11.95 -1.66
C ARG A 141 7.31 10.88 -0.60
N GLN A 142 6.16 10.76 0.05
CA GLN A 142 5.90 9.66 0.97
C GLN A 142 5.37 8.46 0.20
N ILE A 143 5.97 7.31 0.46
CA ILE A 143 5.44 6.00 0.07
C ILE A 143 5.11 5.25 1.36
N TYR A 144 3.94 4.62 1.38
CA TYR A 144 3.41 3.93 2.52
C TYR A 144 3.46 2.42 2.29
N VAL A 145 3.83 1.68 3.32
CA VAL A 145 3.93 0.22 3.30
C VAL A 145 3.15 -0.32 4.48
N SER A 146 2.37 -1.37 4.26
CA SER A 146 1.77 -2.14 5.35
C SER A 146 2.18 -3.60 5.28
N VAL A 147 2.54 -4.17 6.43
CA VAL A 147 2.89 -5.58 6.59
C VAL A 147 1.92 -6.22 7.58
N THR A 148 1.42 -7.41 7.24
CA THR A 148 0.56 -8.24 8.12
C THR A 148 1.05 -9.69 8.12
N SER A 149 0.61 -10.49 9.09
CA SER A 149 0.92 -11.92 9.13
C SER A 149 -0.19 -12.75 8.49
N ASP A 150 0.22 -13.70 7.64
CA ASP A 150 -0.66 -14.76 7.12
C ASP A 150 -0.83 -15.90 8.16
N THR A 151 0.20 -16.10 8.99
CA THR A 151 0.22 -17.00 10.15
C THR A 151 -0.29 -16.30 11.42
N ASP A 152 -0.37 -17.02 12.55
CA ASP A 152 -0.79 -16.42 13.84
C ASP A 152 0.08 -15.23 14.28
N SER A 153 1.38 -15.31 13.98
CA SER A 153 2.30 -14.18 14.07
C SER A 153 3.48 -14.39 13.12
N ALA A 154 4.08 -13.29 12.67
CA ALA A 154 5.30 -13.29 11.89
C ALA A 154 6.32 -12.32 12.47
N ARG A 155 7.58 -12.72 12.41
CA ARG A 155 8.73 -11.85 12.66
C ARG A 155 9.43 -11.65 11.34
N PHE A 156 9.70 -10.41 10.99
CA PHE A 156 10.31 -10.07 9.72
C PHE A 156 11.33 -8.95 9.91
N ASN A 157 12.20 -8.80 8.92
CA ASN A 157 12.93 -7.57 8.73
C ASN A 157 12.40 -6.85 7.49
N ILE A 158 12.46 -5.53 7.52
CA ILE A 158 12.14 -4.66 6.40
C ILE A 158 13.26 -3.66 6.21
N GLU A 159 13.67 -3.49 4.96
CA GLU A 159 14.64 -2.49 4.53
C GLU A 159 14.12 -1.86 3.26
N ALA A 160 14.29 -0.55 3.11
CA ALA A 160 13.97 0.14 1.87
C ALA A 160 15.13 1.01 1.41
N LYS A 161 15.37 1.05 0.12
CA LYS A 161 16.43 1.87 -0.49
C LYS A 161 15.94 2.52 -1.77
N GLU A 162 16.56 3.64 -2.10
CA GLU A 162 16.38 4.24 -3.42
C GLU A 162 17.18 3.47 -4.47
N CYS A 163 16.63 3.39 -5.67
CA CYS A 163 17.29 2.80 -6.81
C CYS A 163 16.94 3.56 -8.09
N ASP A 164 17.87 3.54 -9.04
CA ASP A 164 17.71 4.20 -10.34
C ASP A 164 16.60 3.48 -11.14
N PRO A 165 15.59 4.21 -11.67
CA PRO A 165 14.51 3.60 -12.45
C PRO A 165 14.95 2.80 -13.68
N SER A 166 16.17 3.02 -14.18
CA SER A 166 16.77 2.21 -15.26
C SER A 166 17.26 0.84 -14.80
N ASN A 167 17.55 0.68 -13.50
CA ASN A 167 18.10 -0.54 -12.91
C ASN A 167 17.05 -1.34 -12.10
N CYS A 168 16.02 -0.68 -11.59
CA CYS A 168 14.95 -1.30 -10.81
C CYS A 168 13.58 -0.86 -11.35
N THR A 169 12.86 -1.77 -12.00
CA THR A 169 11.53 -1.48 -12.57
C THR A 169 10.42 -1.74 -11.56
N GLU A 170 9.35 -0.95 -11.63
CA GLU A 170 8.15 -1.12 -10.80
C GLU A 170 7.56 -2.54 -10.92
N GLY A 171 7.23 -3.17 -9.80
CA GLY A 171 6.71 -4.54 -9.74
C GLY A 171 7.18 -5.32 -8.50
N THR A 172 7.01 -6.65 -8.54
CA THR A 172 7.41 -7.57 -7.46
C THR A 172 8.29 -8.69 -8.00
N ASN A 173 9.07 -9.33 -7.12
CA ASN A 173 9.76 -10.59 -7.41
C ASN A 173 8.91 -11.83 -7.06
N GLU A 174 7.60 -11.68 -7.07
CA GLU A 174 6.67 -12.76 -6.73
C GLU A 174 6.72 -13.84 -7.80
N THR A 175 7.22 -15.02 -7.43
CA THR A 175 7.25 -16.17 -8.34
C THR A 175 6.05 -17.06 -8.07
N PRO A 176 5.14 -17.27 -9.04
CA PRO A 176 4.03 -18.20 -8.86
C PRO A 176 4.58 -19.57 -8.45
N THR A 177 4.02 -20.18 -7.41
CA THR A 177 4.33 -21.58 -7.08
C THR A 177 4.03 -22.45 -8.30
N PRO A 178 4.95 -23.33 -8.73
CA PRO A 178 4.66 -24.28 -9.79
C PRO A 178 3.37 -25.02 -9.46
N PRO A 179 2.45 -25.22 -10.43
CA PRO A 179 1.30 -26.07 -10.19
C PRO A 179 1.83 -27.43 -9.73
N ILE A 180 1.28 -27.91 -8.60
CA ILE A 180 1.59 -29.24 -8.07
C ILE A 180 1.42 -30.22 -9.23
N PRO A 181 2.43 -31.04 -9.58
CA PRO A 181 2.25 -32.04 -10.62
C PRO A 181 1.17 -33.01 -10.15
N ILE A 182 0.01 -32.93 -10.78
CA ILE A 182 -1.06 -33.90 -10.62
C ILE A 182 -0.47 -35.23 -11.14
N SER A 183 -0.11 -36.12 -10.22
CA SER A 183 0.30 -37.47 -10.58
C SER A 183 -0.94 -38.25 -11.05
N SER A 184 -1.22 -38.18 -12.34
CA SER A 184 -2.05 -39.18 -13.01
C SER A 184 -1.66 -39.22 -14.47
N GLY A 185 -1.09 -40.36 -14.89
CA GLY A 185 -0.65 -40.60 -16.24
C GLY A 185 -1.76 -40.32 -17.26
N GLY A 186 -1.38 -39.67 -18.36
CA GLY A 186 -2.27 -39.37 -19.46
C GLY A 186 -1.70 -38.26 -20.33
N ILE A 187 -1.12 -38.65 -21.46
CA ILE A 187 -0.57 -37.79 -22.50
C ILE A 187 -1.63 -36.79 -22.95
N PHE A 188 -1.40 -35.48 -22.80
CA PHE A 188 -2.06 -34.47 -23.63
C PHE A 188 -1.08 -33.37 -24.04
N THR A 189 -1.13 -33.12 -25.34
CA THR A 189 -0.27 -32.28 -26.18
C THR A 189 -0.27 -30.81 -25.78
N ALA A 190 0.91 -30.20 -25.89
CA ALA A 190 1.18 -28.79 -25.66
C ALA A 190 0.25 -27.87 -26.48
N THR A 191 -0.48 -26.99 -25.79
CA THR A 191 -1.14 -25.84 -26.40
C THR A 191 -0.64 -24.57 -25.71
N LYS A 192 -0.10 -23.65 -26.52
CA LYS A 192 0.41 -22.34 -26.12
C LYS A 192 -0.61 -21.58 -25.26
N PHE A 193 -0.23 -21.19 -24.05
CA PHE A 193 -0.95 -20.16 -23.30
C PHE A 193 -0.47 -18.79 -23.74
N VAL A 194 -1.35 -18.07 -24.44
CA VAL A 194 -1.25 -16.63 -24.67
C VAL A 194 -1.71 -15.94 -23.39
N VAL A 195 -0.83 -15.15 -22.78
CA VAL A 195 -1.17 -14.27 -21.67
C VAL A 195 -1.98 -13.10 -22.23
N LEU A 196 -3.30 -13.12 -22.04
CA LEU A 196 -4.18 -11.99 -22.31
C LEU A 196 -4.45 -11.26 -21.00
N SER A 197 -3.94 -10.04 -20.96
CA SER A 197 -4.16 -9.05 -19.91
C SER A 197 -5.66 -8.73 -19.79
N PHE A 198 -6.25 -8.92 -18.61
CA PHE A 198 -7.63 -8.51 -18.33
C PHE A 198 -7.61 -7.30 -17.40
N ALA A 199 -7.60 -6.12 -18.02
CA ALA A 199 -8.27 -4.97 -17.46
C ALA A 199 -9.76 -5.07 -17.82
N MET A 200 -10.62 -4.78 -16.83
CA MET A 200 -11.98 -4.27 -17.01
C MET A 200 -13.08 -5.28 -17.45
N LEU A 201 -13.73 -5.94 -16.47
CA LEU A 201 -15.17 -6.21 -16.53
C LEU A 201 -15.73 -6.60 -15.14
N ARG A 202 -16.22 -5.62 -14.38
CA ARG A 202 -17.09 -5.85 -13.21
C ARG A 202 -18.46 -5.26 -13.52
N ILE A 203 -19.33 -6.05 -14.16
CA ILE A 203 -20.76 -5.77 -14.22
C ILE A 203 -21.53 -7.09 -14.17
N LEU A 204 -22.44 -7.17 -13.19
CA LEU A 204 -23.60 -8.07 -13.02
C LEU A 204 -23.32 -9.55 -12.71
N PHE A 205 -23.72 -9.99 -11.51
CA PHE A 205 -24.84 -10.94 -11.30
C PHE A 205 -24.84 -11.41 -9.84
N GLU A 206 -25.71 -10.86 -9.00
CA GLU A 206 -26.37 -11.64 -7.94
C GLU A 206 -27.85 -11.28 -7.95
N SER A 207 -28.60 -12.10 -8.68
CA SER A 207 -30.04 -12.25 -8.53
C SER A 207 -30.30 -13.75 -8.43
N TYR A 208 -31.08 -14.13 -7.43
CA TYR A 208 -31.63 -15.44 -7.07
C TYR A 208 -30.83 -16.35 -6.12
N GLY A 209 -31.34 -16.44 -4.89
CA GLY A 209 -30.98 -17.46 -3.92
C GLY A 209 -31.67 -17.32 -2.56
N ILE A 210 -33.02 -17.38 -2.54
CA ILE A 210 -33.99 -17.39 -1.40
C ILE A 210 -34.54 -16.01 -1.00
#